data_AF-A0A3M3K2K0-F1
#
_entry.id   AF-A0A3M3K2K0-F1
#
_cell.length_a   1.000
_cell.length_b   1.000
_cell.length_c   1.000
_cell.angle_alpha   90.00
_cell.angle_beta   90.00
_cell.angle_gamma   90.00
#
_symmetry.space_group_name_H-M   'P 1'
#
loop_
_entity.id
_entity.type
_entity.pdbx_description
1 polymer ?
#
loop_
_entity_poly.entity_id
_entity_poly.type
_entity_poly.pdbx_seq_one_letter_code
_entity_poly.pdbx_strand_id
1 'polypeptide(L)'
;SSEEEGDESGGRSQTLPMLQVGSRCDIQDLQLKALKTEPPKPYTEGTLVKAMKTIAKLVKDPRLAQKLKETTGIGTEATRAGTIQ
;
A
#
# COMPACT_ATOMS: atom_id res chain seq x y z
N SER A 1 -14.72 10.50 -18.58
CA SER A 1 -13.78 11.21 -17.70
C SER A 1 -12.93 10.17 -17.04
N SER A 2 -11.64 10.24 -17.30
CA SER A 2 -10.66 9.20 -17.03
C SER A 2 -10.34 9.10 -15.54
N GLU A 3 -10.49 7.91 -14.99
CA GLU A 3 -9.90 7.51 -13.72
C GLU A 3 -8.74 6.56 -14.07
N GLU A 4 -7.53 7.11 -14.15
CA GLU A 4 -6.30 6.32 -14.18
C GLU A 4 -6.09 5.70 -12.80
N GLU A 5 -6.70 4.53 -12.57
CA GLU A 5 -6.29 3.65 -11.48
C GLU A 5 -4.87 3.14 -11.78
N GLY A 6 -3.93 3.63 -10.99
CA GLY A 6 -2.54 3.22 -11.02
C GLY A 6 -2.39 1.73 -10.78
N ASP A 7 -1.91 1.05 -11.82
CA ASP A 7 -1.17 -0.21 -11.86
C ASP A 7 -0.88 -0.89 -10.49
N GLU A 8 -1.87 -1.65 -9.99
CA GLU A 8 -1.64 -2.76 -9.05
C GLU A 8 -2.12 -4.09 -9.68
N SER A 9 -1.80 -4.31 -10.97
CA SER A 9 -2.09 -5.58 -11.66
C SER A 9 -0.96 -6.02 -12.59
N GLY A 10 0.17 -6.38 -11.98
CA GLY A 10 1.20 -7.22 -12.60
C GLY A 10 1.48 -8.43 -11.71
N GLY A 11 0.86 -9.56 -12.02
CA GLY A 11 0.90 -10.79 -11.21
C GLY A 11 2.30 -11.19 -10.77
N ARG A 12 2.47 -11.42 -9.46
CA ARG A 12 3.65 -12.05 -8.84
C ARG A 12 3.74 -13.55 -9.14
N SER A 13 3.45 -13.96 -10.38
CA SER A 13 3.47 -15.35 -10.83
C SER A 13 4.41 -15.48 -12.01
N GLN A 14 5.68 -15.16 -11.80
CA GLN A 14 6.72 -15.59 -12.72
C GLN A 14 7.00 -17.08 -12.47
N THR A 15 6.85 -17.90 -13.51
CA THR A 15 7.27 -19.30 -13.43
C THR A 15 8.79 -19.33 -13.45
N LEU A 16 9.39 -19.53 -12.28
CA LEU A 16 10.84 -19.68 -12.15
C LEU A 16 11.22 -21.13 -12.49
N PRO A 17 12.34 -21.35 -13.22
CA PRO A 17 12.86 -22.69 -13.46
C PRO A 17 13.37 -23.33 -12.16
N MET A 18 13.33 -24.66 -12.08
CA MET A 18 13.88 -25.39 -10.94
C MET A 18 15.41 -25.34 -10.98
N LEU A 19 16.01 -24.68 -9.99
CA LEU A 19 17.47 -24.57 -9.80
C LEU A 19 17.90 -25.43 -8.61
N GLN A 20 19.07 -26.06 -8.69
CA GLN A 20 19.66 -26.83 -7.58
C GLN A 20 20.77 -26.04 -6.90
N VAL A 21 20.99 -26.31 -5.61
CA VAL A 21 22.08 -25.69 -4.85
C VAL A 21 23.41 -26.11 -5.49
N GLY A 22 24.19 -25.14 -5.98
CA GLY A 22 25.45 -25.38 -6.69
C GLY A 22 25.38 -25.27 -8.22
N SER A 23 24.20 -25.00 -8.80
CA SER A 23 24.09 -24.67 -10.23
C SER A 23 24.86 -23.39 -10.55
N ARG A 24 25.67 -23.41 -11.62
CA ARG A 24 26.34 -22.22 -12.16
C ARG A 24 25.35 -21.44 -13.02
N CYS A 25 25.13 -20.16 -12.71
CA CYS A 25 24.31 -19.25 -13.50
C CYS A 25 25.22 -18.19 -14.13
N ASP A 26 25.23 -18.11 -15.45
CA ASP A 26 25.96 -17.06 -16.17
C ASP A 26 25.18 -15.74 -16.11
N ILE A 27 25.89 -14.65 -15.88
CA ILE A 27 25.29 -13.31 -15.82
C ILE A 27 25.03 -12.86 -17.26
N GLN A 28 23.77 -12.87 -17.68
CA GLN A 28 23.37 -12.39 -19.01
C GLN A 28 23.36 -10.87 -19.12
N ASP A 29 22.99 -10.16 -18.04
CA ASP A 29 22.92 -8.71 -18.02
C ASP A 29 23.13 -8.15 -16.60
N LEU A 30 23.67 -6.94 -16.50
CA LEU A 30 24.01 -6.26 -15.26
C LEU A 30 23.43 -4.84 -15.30
N GLN A 31 22.25 -4.67 -14.69
CA GLN A 31 21.62 -3.37 -14.54
C GLN A 31 21.85 -2.77 -13.16
N LEU A 32 22.51 -1.61 -13.11
CA LEU A 32 22.62 -0.80 -11.90
C LEU A 32 21.30 -0.05 -11.66
N LYS A 33 20.48 -0.57 -10.75
CA LYS A 33 19.24 0.10 -10.33
C LYS A 33 19.54 1.14 -9.25
N ALA A 34 19.77 2.38 -9.68
CA ALA A 34 19.84 3.53 -8.78
C ALA A 34 18.42 3.90 -8.31
N LEU A 35 17.99 3.30 -7.19
CA LEU A 35 16.70 3.60 -6.56
C LEU A 35 16.82 4.87 -5.72
N LYS A 36 15.84 5.76 -5.84
CA LYS A 36 15.71 6.97 -5.03
C LYS A 36 14.42 6.89 -4.23
N THR A 37 14.45 7.37 -2.99
CA THR A 37 13.23 7.47 -2.18
C THR A 37 12.33 8.55 -2.77
N GLU A 38 11.08 8.19 -3.00
CA GLU A 38 10.04 9.13 -3.40
C GLU A 38 9.29 9.64 -2.16
N PRO A 39 8.83 10.89 -2.18
CA PRO A 39 7.97 11.40 -1.12
C PRO A 39 6.66 10.58 -1.05
N PRO A 40 6.00 10.52 0.11
CA PRO A 40 4.73 9.82 0.26
C PRO A 40 3.72 10.33 -0.76
N LYS A 41 3.01 9.39 -1.42
CA LYS A 41 1.94 9.75 -2.36
C LYS A 41 0.89 10.61 -1.64
N PRO A 42 0.39 11.68 -2.28
CA PRO A 42 -0.68 12.48 -1.70
C PRO A 42 -1.95 11.63 -1.53
N TYR A 43 -2.76 11.98 -0.54
CA TYR A 43 -4.03 11.31 -0.32
C TYR A 43 -5.04 11.72 -1.40
N THR A 44 -5.56 10.73 -2.11
CA THR A 44 -6.79 10.82 -2.91
C THR A 44 -8.00 10.50 -2.04
N GLU A 45 -9.21 10.84 -2.50
CA GLU A 45 -10.46 10.58 -1.76
C GLU A 45 -10.58 9.12 -1.29
N GLY A 46 -10.34 8.15 -2.18
CA GLY A 46 -10.36 6.72 -1.82
C GLY A 46 -9.28 6.33 -0.80
N THR A 47 -8.06 6.84 -0.94
CA THR A 47 -6.98 6.56 0.03
C THR A 47 -7.21 7.24 1.38
N LEU A 48 -7.87 8.41 1.41
CA LEU A 48 -8.24 9.12 2.61
C LEU A 48 -9.34 8.39 3.36
N VAL A 49 -10.41 7.94 2.69
CA VAL A 49 -11.47 7.12 3.30
C VAL A 49 -10.89 5.83 3.92
N LYS A 50 -9.95 5.18 3.21
CA LYS A 50 -9.23 4.00 3.71
C LYS A 50 -8.36 4.34 4.93
N ALA A 51 -7.71 5.50 4.94
CA ALA A 51 -6.93 5.99 6.06
C ALA A 51 -7.82 6.31 7.28
N MET A 52 -8.98 6.93 7.09
CA MET A 52 -9.95 7.21 8.17
C MET A 52 -10.42 5.93 8.86
N LYS A 53 -10.60 4.83 8.10
CA LYS A 53 -10.90 3.50 8.64
C LYS A 53 -9.74 2.89 9.45
N THR A 54 -8.51 3.11 8.98
CA THR A 54 -7.29 2.45 9.51
C THR A 54 -6.41 3.36 10.35
N ILE A 55 -6.97 4.48 10.81
CA ILE A 55 -6.28 5.54 11.56
C ILE A 55 -5.59 5.01 12.83
N ALA A 56 -6.08 3.92 13.41
CA ALA A 56 -5.48 3.26 14.56
C ALA A 56 -3.99 2.90 14.36
N LYS A 57 -3.53 2.68 13.12
CA LYS A 57 -2.11 2.40 12.79
C LYS A 57 -1.21 3.63 12.83
N LEU A 58 -1.79 4.82 12.76
CA LEU A 58 -1.07 6.11 12.74
C LEU A 58 -1.00 6.74 14.14
N VAL A 59 -1.70 6.18 15.12
CA VAL A 59 -1.76 6.70 16.49
C VAL A 59 -0.61 6.14 17.32
N LYS A 60 0.18 7.03 17.92
CA LYS A 60 1.35 6.69 18.75
C LYS A 60 0.96 6.06 20.09
N ASP A 61 -0.21 6.41 20.62
CA ASP A 61 -0.72 5.92 21.89
C ASP A 61 -1.48 4.59 21.75
N PRO A 62 -1.02 3.50 22.38
CA PRO A 62 -1.62 2.18 22.21
C PRO A 62 -3.06 2.08 22.75
N ARG A 63 -3.39 2.82 23.82
CA ARG A 63 -4.76 2.89 24.37
C ARG A 63 -5.75 3.52 23.39
N LEU A 64 -5.34 4.62 22.74
CA LEU A 64 -6.16 5.30 21.76
C LEU A 64 -6.28 4.48 20.46
N ALA A 65 -5.17 3.88 20.01
CA ALA A 65 -5.18 2.99 18.85
C ALA A 65 -6.15 1.81 19.03
N GLN A 66 -6.19 1.20 20.21
CA GLN A 66 -7.11 0.10 20.50
C GLN A 66 -8.57 0.53 20.46
N LYS A 67 -8.90 1.67 21.10
CA LYS A 67 -10.27 2.22 21.07
C LYS A 67 -10.72 2.56 19.64
N LEU A 68 -9.84 3.15 18.84
CA LEU A 68 -10.10 3.48 17.44
C LEU A 68 -10.23 2.24 16.56
N LYS A 69 -9.53 1.15 16.89
CA LYS A 69 -9.67 -0.14 16.20
C LYS A 69 -11.03 -0.77 16.50
N GLU A 70 -11.52 -0.67 17.74
CA GLU A 70 -12.85 -1.15 18.14
C GLU A 70 -13.98 -0.32 17.51
N THR A 71 -13.82 0.99 17.37
CA THR A 71 -14.83 1.89 16.77
C THR A 71 -14.74 2.04 15.25
N THR A 72 -13.94 1.20 14.58
CA THR A 72 -13.78 1.20 13.11
C THR A 72 -13.23 2.53 12.55
N GLY A 73 -12.35 3.20 13.29
CA GLY A 73 -11.66 4.42 12.87
C GLY A 73 -12.38 5.72 13.21
N ILE A 74 -12.18 6.75 12.38
CA ILE A 74 -12.86 8.06 12.52
C ILE A 74 -14.05 8.11 11.55
N GLY A 75 -15.23 8.37 12.09
CA GLY A 75 -16.49 8.38 11.35
C GLY A 75 -16.99 6.96 11.02
N THR A 76 -18.30 6.83 10.82
CA THR A 76 -18.94 5.61 10.32
C THR A 76 -18.93 5.63 8.79
N GLU A 77 -19.08 4.47 8.16
CA GLU A 77 -19.00 4.36 6.69
C GLU A 77 -19.93 5.34 5.96
N ALA A 78 -21.12 5.58 6.51
CA ALA A 78 -22.13 6.49 5.98
C ALA A 78 -21.74 7.97 6.00
N THR A 79 -20.83 8.41 6.89
CA THR A 79 -20.53 9.84 7.09
C THR A 79 -19.20 10.27 6.48
N ARG A 80 -18.38 9.34 5.98
CA ARG A 80 -17.03 9.65 5.48
C ARG A 80 -17.05 10.48 4.21
N ALA A 81 -17.87 10.11 3.23
CA ALA A 81 -17.99 10.86 1.97
C ALA A 81 -18.47 12.30 2.22
N GLY A 82 -19.48 12.49 3.08
CA GLY A 82 -20.00 13.82 3.40
C GLY A 82 -19.05 14.71 4.21
N THR A 83 -18.01 14.15 4.85
CA THR A 83 -16.99 14.94 5.58
C THR A 83 -15.88 15.44 4.66
N ILE A 84 -15.70 14.80 3.49
CA ILE A 84 -14.63 15.12 2.53
C ILE A 84 -15.11 16.15 1.50
N GLN A 85 -16.43 16.36 1.39
CA GLN A 85 -17.08 17.26 0.43
C GLN A 85 -16.91 18.75 0.77
#